data_AF-V7PYF9-F1
#
_entry.id   AF-V7PYF9-F1
#
_cell.length_a   1.000
_cell.length_b   1.000
_cell.length_c   1.000
_cell.angle_alpha   90.00
_cell.angle_beta   90.00
_cell.angle_gamma   90.00
#
_symmetry.space_group_name_H-M   'P 1'
#
loop_
_entity.id
_entity.type
_entity.pdbx_description
1 polymer ?
#
loop_
_entity_poly.entity_id
_entity_poly.type
_entity_poly.pdbx_seq_one_letter_code
_entity_poly.pdbx_strand_id
1 'polypeptide(L)'
;CDAINLIDKYFDGDPNNPGENKLSNLLDYLFTDNSCSSDDPKLISDFIALLTLFNDIGSDENLDSDKLVEYAILWLSYNINQKKENRTTILDHFYTGNIKGNNCYNNHIAAGSGSGKKIYMEVINEKIESMNIDIKDISNFYDAFKSLCNMYSEIDVENYQCNKCLENAGEFFEKCEKVKNAFDIDKGSSYLQLWSSLSNDYNIFKQEYFGKCNSISQLVACPRSSVTQNTLITIAIIFVAASILLGVSYKYSLFGFRKRSQKQHLREMLKK
;
A
#
# COMPACT_ATOMS: atom_id res chain seq x y z
N CYS A 1 -9.45 -0.37 5.61
CA CYS A 1 -10.00 -1.40 4.70
C CYS A 1 -11.42 -1.08 4.26
N ASP A 2 -12.33 -0.73 5.18
CA ASP A 2 -13.73 -0.43 4.83
C ASP A 2 -13.91 0.70 3.81
N ALA A 3 -13.17 1.81 3.96
CA ALA A 3 -13.20 2.91 2.99
C ALA A 3 -12.77 2.45 1.58
N ILE A 4 -11.76 1.57 1.49
CA ILE A 4 -11.32 0.99 0.22
C ILE A 4 -12.38 0.05 -0.35
N ASN A 5 -12.96 -0.82 0.48
CA ASN A 5 -14.06 -1.68 0.06
C ASN A 5 -15.28 -0.89 -0.43
N LEU A 6 -15.55 0.27 0.19
CA LEU A 6 -16.64 1.16 -0.18
C LEU A 6 -16.38 1.82 -1.55
N ILE A 7 -15.19 2.40 -1.75
CA ILE A 7 -14.85 3.06 -3.03
C ILE A 7 -14.74 2.05 -4.18
N ASP A 8 -14.23 0.83 -3.95
CA ASP A 8 -14.13 -0.21 -4.98
C ASP A 8 -15.51 -0.61 -5.51
N LYS A 9 -16.48 -0.83 -4.61
CA LYS A 9 -17.86 -1.17 -5.00
C LYS A 9 -18.50 -0.08 -5.88
N TYR A 10 -18.21 1.18 -5.59
CA TYR A 10 -18.70 2.31 -6.37
C TYR A 10 -17.98 2.46 -7.70
N PHE A 11 -16.66 2.22 -7.72
CA PHE A 11 -15.86 2.26 -8.94
C PHE A 11 -16.36 1.22 -9.96
N ASP A 12 -16.61 -0.01 -9.49
CA ASP A 12 -17.08 -1.16 -10.28
C ASP A 12 -18.57 -1.08 -10.69
N GLY A 13 -19.35 -0.18 -10.08
CA GLY A 13 -20.69 0.21 -10.54
C GLY A 13 -21.81 -0.79 -10.27
N ASP A 14 -21.82 -1.48 -9.12
CA ASP A 14 -22.94 -2.36 -8.71
C ASP A 14 -24.11 -1.54 -8.08
N PRO A 15 -25.23 -1.30 -8.81
CA PRO A 15 -26.28 -0.34 -8.44
C PRO A 15 -27.24 -0.80 -7.33
N ASN A 16 -26.99 -1.96 -6.72
CA ASN A 16 -27.94 -2.64 -5.83
C ASN A 16 -27.46 -2.71 -4.37
N ASN A 17 -26.44 -1.95 -3.96
CA ASN A 17 -25.81 -2.09 -2.64
C ASN A 17 -26.09 -0.89 -1.72
N PRO A 18 -26.55 -1.08 -0.46
CA PRO A 18 -26.88 0.02 0.45
C PRO A 18 -25.70 0.93 0.86
N GLY A 19 -24.45 0.48 0.67
CA GLY A 19 -23.25 1.33 0.85
C GLY A 19 -23.11 2.44 -0.20
N GLU A 20 -23.76 2.25 -1.36
CA GLU A 20 -23.79 3.19 -2.47
C GLU A 20 -24.48 4.50 -2.10
N ASN A 21 -25.45 4.48 -1.18
CA ASN A 21 -26.14 5.70 -0.72
C ASN A 21 -25.23 6.62 0.09
N LYS A 22 -24.35 6.06 0.94
CA LYS A 22 -23.45 6.88 1.79
C LYS A 22 -22.32 7.49 0.96
N LEU A 23 -21.77 6.73 0.02
CA LEU A 23 -20.74 7.21 -0.89
C LEU A 23 -21.31 8.13 -1.97
N SER A 24 -22.48 7.84 -2.54
CA SER A 24 -23.16 8.76 -3.47
C SER A 24 -23.48 10.08 -2.78
N ASN A 25 -24.01 10.08 -1.55
CA ASN A 25 -24.23 11.32 -0.81
C ASN A 25 -22.92 12.06 -0.52
N LEU A 26 -21.81 11.35 -0.27
CA LEU A 26 -20.50 11.97 -0.08
C LEU A 26 -19.96 12.56 -1.38
N LEU A 27 -20.10 11.84 -2.50
CA LEU A 27 -19.67 12.31 -3.82
C LEU A 27 -20.52 13.48 -4.30
N ASP A 28 -21.83 13.41 -4.09
CA ASP A 28 -22.77 14.50 -4.36
C ASP A 28 -22.42 15.70 -3.48
N TYR A 29 -22.12 15.50 -2.19
CA TYR A 29 -21.65 16.55 -1.28
C TYR A 29 -20.29 17.13 -1.70
N LEU A 30 -19.36 16.29 -2.14
CA LEU A 30 -18.02 16.70 -2.53
C LEU A 30 -18.03 17.44 -3.85
N PHE A 31 -18.88 17.04 -4.79
CA PHE A 31 -18.94 17.56 -6.15
C PHE A 31 -20.20 18.40 -6.40
N THR A 32 -20.83 18.95 -5.36
CA THR A 32 -22.01 19.84 -5.48
C THR A 32 -21.76 21.06 -6.38
N ASP A 33 -20.52 21.53 -6.39
CA ASP A 33 -20.08 22.54 -7.34
C ASP A 33 -19.55 21.83 -8.59
N ASN A 34 -20.01 22.26 -9.77
CA ASN A 34 -19.63 21.79 -11.12
C ASN A 34 -18.11 21.99 -11.45
N SER A 35 -17.25 21.98 -10.44
CA SER A 35 -15.81 22.19 -10.52
C SER A 35 -15.06 20.99 -11.10
N CYS A 36 -15.70 19.80 -11.04
CA CYS A 36 -15.26 18.60 -11.73
C CYS A 36 -16.13 18.44 -12.98
N SER A 37 -15.55 18.76 -14.12
CA SER A 37 -16.22 18.71 -15.42
C SER A 37 -16.49 17.26 -15.83
N SER A 38 -17.43 17.04 -16.75
CA SER A 38 -17.62 15.73 -17.39
C SER A 38 -16.38 15.22 -18.14
N ASP A 39 -15.42 16.11 -18.40
CA ASP A 39 -14.15 15.81 -19.08
C ASP A 39 -13.07 15.35 -18.08
N ASP A 40 -13.27 15.58 -16.78
CA ASP A 40 -12.37 15.06 -15.75
C ASP A 40 -12.53 13.53 -15.66
N PRO A 41 -11.44 12.75 -15.75
CA PRO A 41 -11.54 11.31 -15.66
C PRO A 41 -12.18 10.90 -14.33
N LYS A 42 -13.25 10.08 -14.37
CA LYS A 42 -13.91 9.47 -13.19
C LYS A 42 -12.92 9.01 -12.10
N LEU A 43 -11.78 8.48 -12.53
CA LEU A 43 -10.67 8.06 -11.67
C LEU A 43 -10.12 9.17 -10.74
N ILE A 44 -10.01 10.41 -11.21
CA ILE A 44 -9.51 11.53 -10.41
C ILE A 44 -10.53 11.89 -9.33
N SER A 45 -11.81 11.97 -9.70
CA SER A 45 -12.90 12.21 -8.74
C SER A 45 -12.96 11.11 -7.67
N ASP A 46 -12.85 9.85 -8.06
CA ASP A 46 -12.85 8.73 -7.11
C ASP A 46 -11.62 8.74 -6.19
N PHE A 47 -10.45 9.15 -6.72
CA PHE A 47 -9.25 9.34 -5.90
C PHE A 47 -9.41 10.46 -4.87
N ILE A 48 -9.98 11.61 -5.27
CA ILE A 48 -10.30 12.73 -4.37
C ILE A 48 -11.30 12.28 -3.29
N ALA A 49 -12.30 11.50 -3.67
CA ALA A 49 -13.28 10.96 -2.76
C ALA A 49 -12.65 10.04 -1.72
N LEU A 50 -11.74 9.15 -2.13
CA LEU A 50 -10.99 8.29 -1.21
C LEU A 50 -10.11 9.10 -0.24
N LEU A 51 -9.40 10.11 -0.72
CA LEU A 51 -8.62 11.01 0.14
C LEU A 51 -9.50 11.76 1.14
N THR A 52 -10.69 12.17 0.71
CA THR A 52 -11.65 12.85 1.58
C THR A 52 -12.27 11.91 2.59
N LEU A 53 -12.60 10.68 2.19
CA LEU A 53 -13.03 9.62 3.10
C LEU A 53 -11.98 9.40 4.20
N PHE A 54 -10.69 9.42 3.89
CA PHE A 54 -9.64 9.29 4.90
C PHE A 54 -9.51 10.50 5.83
N ASN A 55 -9.90 11.70 5.37
CA ASN A 55 -9.98 12.89 6.22
C ASN A 55 -11.23 12.90 7.10
N ASP A 56 -12.38 12.44 6.59
CA ASP A 56 -13.70 12.62 7.21
C ASP A 56 -14.23 11.37 7.93
N ILE A 57 -13.93 10.18 7.42
CA ILE A 57 -14.39 8.89 7.95
C ILE A 57 -13.19 8.09 8.46
N GLY A 58 -13.04 8.07 9.78
CA GLY A 58 -12.37 6.95 10.44
C GLY A 58 -10.87 6.81 10.19
N SER A 59 -10.13 7.91 10.05
CA SER A 59 -8.77 7.84 10.58
C SER A 59 -8.95 7.67 12.09
N ASP A 60 -8.60 6.50 12.64
CA ASP A 60 -8.12 6.46 14.02
C ASP A 60 -7.24 7.70 14.20
N GLU A 61 -7.49 8.53 15.22
CA GLU A 61 -6.75 9.78 15.41
C GLU A 61 -5.22 9.54 15.35
N ASN A 62 -4.81 8.30 15.64
CA ASN A 62 -3.46 7.78 15.63
C ASN A 62 -2.88 7.41 14.24
N LEU A 63 -3.68 7.25 13.18
CA LEU A 63 -3.16 6.93 11.85
C LEU A 63 -2.55 8.18 11.19
N ASP A 64 -1.30 8.03 10.76
CA ASP A 64 -0.54 9.08 10.10
C ASP A 64 -1.10 9.37 8.69
N SER A 65 -1.16 10.65 8.37
CA SER A 65 -1.47 11.18 7.04
C SER A 65 -0.65 10.53 5.94
N ASP A 66 0.66 10.31 6.15
CA ASP A 66 1.56 9.64 5.20
C ASP A 66 1.07 8.24 4.82
N LYS A 67 0.57 7.50 5.81
CA LYS A 67 0.08 6.13 5.65
C LYS A 67 -1.25 6.10 4.90
N LEU A 68 -2.17 7.01 5.22
CA LEU A 68 -3.46 7.11 4.54
C LEU A 68 -3.27 7.48 3.05
N VAL A 69 -2.36 8.41 2.77
CA VAL A 69 -2.00 8.77 1.40
C VAL A 69 -1.37 7.58 0.67
N GLU A 70 -0.53 6.77 1.33
CA GLU A 70 0.01 5.53 0.75
C GLU A 70 -1.11 4.63 0.22
N TYR A 71 -2.12 4.36 1.04
CA TYR A 71 -3.24 3.51 0.67
C TYR A 71 -4.04 4.06 -0.50
N ALA A 72 -4.23 5.38 -0.56
CA ALA A 72 -4.90 6.03 -1.68
C ALA A 72 -4.08 5.89 -2.97
N ILE A 73 -2.75 6.02 -2.90
CA ILE A 73 -1.84 5.85 -4.05
C ILE A 73 -1.81 4.39 -4.53
N LEU A 74 -1.80 3.42 -3.60
CA LEU A 74 -1.91 2.00 -3.95
C LEU A 74 -3.18 1.74 -4.76
N TRP A 75 -4.32 2.25 -4.27
CA TRP A 75 -5.62 2.14 -4.93
C TRP A 75 -5.64 2.80 -6.31
N LEU A 76 -5.13 4.04 -6.41
CA LEU A 76 -5.03 4.77 -7.68
C LEU A 76 -4.20 3.99 -8.70
N SER A 77 -3.03 3.49 -8.28
CA SER A 77 -2.10 2.77 -9.14
C SER A 77 -2.70 1.47 -9.68
N TYR A 78 -3.42 0.73 -8.83
CA TYR A 78 -4.17 -0.45 -9.26
C TYR A 78 -5.19 -0.09 -10.35
N ASN A 79 -6.04 0.90 -10.11
CA ASN A 79 -7.09 1.27 -11.07
C ASN A 79 -6.54 1.81 -12.41
N ILE A 80 -5.38 2.47 -12.39
CA ILE A 80 -4.67 2.86 -13.62
C ILE A 80 -4.20 1.62 -14.38
N ASN A 81 -3.55 0.68 -13.68
CA ASN A 81 -3.00 -0.54 -14.26
C ASN A 81 -4.10 -1.43 -14.89
N GLN A 82 -5.32 -1.42 -14.33
CA GLN A 82 -6.46 -2.17 -14.87
C GLN A 82 -6.94 -1.67 -16.25
N LYS A 83 -6.65 -0.41 -16.64
CA LYS A 83 -7.11 0.18 -17.91
C LYS A 83 -6.33 -0.27 -19.16
N LYS A 84 -5.37 -1.20 -19.00
CA LYS A 84 -4.69 -1.95 -20.09
C LYS A 84 -4.07 -1.11 -21.21
N GLU A 85 -3.59 0.10 -20.93
CA GLU A 85 -2.58 0.71 -21.80
C GLU A 85 -1.24 0.07 -21.43
N ASN A 86 -0.72 -0.82 -22.28
CA ASN A 86 0.52 -1.61 -22.10
C ASN A 86 1.81 -0.77 -22.03
N ARG A 87 1.80 0.40 -21.38
CA ARG A 87 2.96 1.26 -21.19
C ARG A 87 3.33 1.30 -19.71
N THR A 88 4.58 0.95 -19.43
CA THR A 88 5.23 1.28 -18.16
C THR A 88 5.06 2.78 -17.92
N THR A 89 4.33 3.11 -16.86
CA THR A 89 4.03 4.48 -16.48
C THR A 89 4.52 4.66 -15.06
N ILE A 90 5.44 5.59 -14.88
CA ILE A 90 5.97 5.95 -13.57
C ILE A 90 4.92 6.79 -12.83
N LEU A 91 4.71 6.49 -11.54
CA LEU A 91 3.67 7.13 -10.72
C LEU A 91 3.76 8.66 -10.75
N ASP A 92 4.95 9.22 -10.52
CA ASP A 92 5.16 10.67 -10.50
C ASP A 92 4.81 11.33 -11.84
N HIS A 93 5.19 10.70 -12.96
CA HIS A 93 4.85 11.21 -14.29
C HIS A 93 3.34 11.23 -14.52
N PHE A 94 2.64 10.17 -14.12
CA PHE A 94 1.18 10.13 -14.22
C PHE A 94 0.53 11.21 -13.36
N TYR A 95 0.93 11.30 -12.09
CA TYR A 95 0.36 12.25 -11.14
C TYR A 95 0.60 13.69 -11.58
N THR A 96 1.82 14.04 -11.98
CA THR A 96 2.17 15.38 -12.46
C THR A 96 1.43 15.74 -13.76
N GLY A 97 1.31 14.78 -14.69
CA GLY A 97 0.67 15.02 -15.99
C GLY A 97 -0.87 15.07 -15.95
N ASN A 98 -1.50 14.40 -14.99
CA ASN A 98 -2.96 14.18 -15.00
C ASN A 98 -3.69 14.70 -13.76
N ILE A 99 -3.04 14.75 -12.59
CA ILE A 99 -3.71 15.06 -11.30
C ILE A 99 -3.26 16.42 -10.74
N LYS A 100 -1.96 16.67 -10.64
CA LYS A 100 -1.41 17.84 -9.92
C LYS A 100 -1.90 19.19 -10.47
N GLY A 101 -2.11 19.28 -11.78
CA GLY A 101 -2.64 20.49 -12.45
C GLY A 101 -4.15 20.47 -12.67
N ASN A 102 -4.84 19.42 -12.24
CA ASN A 102 -6.27 19.25 -12.50
C ASN A 102 -7.09 20.21 -11.63
N ASN A 103 -8.08 20.88 -12.23
CA ASN A 103 -8.89 21.88 -11.53
C ASN A 103 -9.76 21.24 -10.43
N CYS A 104 -10.39 20.09 -10.71
CA CYS A 104 -11.16 19.34 -9.73
C CYS A 104 -10.28 18.99 -8.51
N TYR A 105 -9.08 18.45 -8.74
CA TYR A 105 -8.13 18.14 -7.67
C TYR A 105 -7.77 19.36 -6.82
N ASN A 106 -7.40 20.47 -7.48
CA ASN A 106 -6.95 21.70 -6.81
C ASN A 106 -8.06 22.41 -6.02
N ASN A 107 -9.32 22.20 -6.40
CA ASN A 107 -10.47 22.78 -5.69
C ASN A 107 -10.84 21.98 -4.43
N HIS A 108 -10.66 20.67 -4.43
CA HIS A 108 -11.12 19.79 -3.34
C HIS A 108 -10.02 19.39 -2.35
N ILE A 109 -8.76 19.39 -2.78
CA ILE A 109 -7.62 19.11 -1.92
C ILE A 109 -6.96 20.41 -1.48
N ALA A 110 -6.84 20.60 -0.17
CA ALA A 110 -6.21 21.79 0.39
C ALA A 110 -4.74 21.87 -0.03
N ALA A 111 -4.25 23.07 -0.32
CA ALA A 111 -2.84 23.29 -0.67
C ALA A 111 -1.89 23.00 0.50
N GLY A 112 -2.32 23.29 1.74
CA GLY A 112 -1.46 23.23 2.91
C GLY A 112 -2.21 22.89 4.21
N SER A 113 -1.43 22.72 5.28
CA SER A 113 -1.89 22.38 6.63
C SER A 113 -2.82 23.41 7.28
N GLY A 114 -2.86 24.65 6.77
CA GLY A 114 -3.74 25.72 7.26
C GLY A 114 -5.25 25.42 7.15
N SER A 115 -5.64 24.38 6.42
CA SER A 115 -7.02 23.91 6.31
C SER A 115 -7.51 23.10 7.51
N GLY A 116 -6.61 22.66 8.40
CA GLY A 116 -6.93 21.74 9.49
C GLY A 116 -7.13 20.29 9.07
N LYS A 117 -7.03 19.96 7.77
CA LYS A 117 -7.08 18.59 7.26
C LYS A 117 -5.73 17.89 7.47
N LYS A 118 -5.76 16.59 7.79
CA LYS A 118 -4.55 15.75 7.89
C LYS A 118 -3.90 15.53 6.53
N ILE A 119 -4.73 15.28 5.51
CA ILE A 119 -4.27 15.05 4.14
C ILE A 119 -4.49 16.32 3.31
N TYR A 120 -3.40 16.83 2.77
CA TYR A 120 -3.33 18.00 1.91
C TYR A 120 -2.23 17.80 0.86
N MET A 121 -2.15 18.72 -0.11
CA MET A 121 -1.37 18.54 -1.33
C MET A 121 0.12 18.27 -1.10
N GLU A 122 0.76 18.94 -0.13
CA GLU A 122 2.19 18.70 0.16
C GLU A 122 2.46 17.27 0.63
N VAL A 123 1.65 16.73 1.56
CA VAL A 123 1.76 15.35 2.03
C VAL A 123 1.59 14.36 0.88
N ILE A 124 0.64 14.64 -0.03
CA ILE A 124 0.42 13.80 -1.21
C ILE A 124 1.63 13.86 -2.14
N ASN A 125 2.16 15.05 -2.41
CA ASN A 125 3.32 15.23 -3.28
C ASN A 125 4.56 14.50 -2.71
N GLU A 126 4.87 14.69 -1.43
CA GLU A 126 5.99 14.02 -0.76
C GLU A 126 5.84 12.49 -0.85
N LYS A 127 4.63 11.97 -0.66
CA LYS A 127 4.38 10.53 -0.77
C LYS A 127 4.56 10.00 -2.19
N ILE A 128 4.02 10.69 -3.19
CA ILE A 128 4.20 10.36 -4.62
C ILE A 128 5.70 10.32 -4.98
N GLU A 129 6.47 11.32 -4.54
CA GLU A 129 7.92 11.39 -4.77
C GLU A 129 8.66 10.22 -4.10
N SER A 130 8.25 9.81 -2.89
CA SER A 130 8.84 8.68 -2.17
C SER A 130 8.54 7.32 -2.81
N MET A 131 7.42 7.22 -3.54
CA MET A 131 6.92 5.98 -4.18
C MET A 131 7.13 5.97 -5.70
N ASN A 132 8.19 6.63 -6.18
CA ASN A 132 8.41 6.88 -7.60
C ASN A 132 8.91 5.63 -8.38
N ILE A 133 8.04 4.63 -8.54
CA ILE A 133 8.28 3.39 -9.30
C ILE A 133 7.17 3.18 -10.34
N ASP A 134 7.27 2.10 -11.11
CA ASP A 134 6.24 1.73 -12.10
C ASP A 134 4.90 1.47 -11.38
N ILE A 135 3.83 2.10 -11.87
CA ILE A 135 2.45 1.90 -11.42
C ILE A 135 2.09 0.42 -11.38
N LYS A 136 2.61 -0.39 -12.32
CA LYS A 136 2.39 -1.83 -12.33
C LYS A 136 2.95 -2.52 -11.08
N ASP A 137 4.12 -2.09 -10.60
CA ASP A 137 4.70 -2.64 -9.37
C ASP A 137 3.88 -2.22 -8.14
N ILE A 138 3.45 -0.97 -8.08
CA ILE A 138 2.56 -0.45 -7.02
C ILE A 138 1.21 -1.20 -7.03
N SER A 139 0.67 -1.49 -8.22
CA SER A 139 -0.54 -2.29 -8.38
C SER A 139 -0.39 -3.70 -7.81
N ASN A 140 0.79 -4.33 -7.93
CA ASN A 140 1.02 -5.64 -7.31
C ASN A 140 1.03 -5.55 -5.77
N PHE A 141 1.52 -4.43 -5.21
CA PHE A 141 1.41 -4.18 -3.77
C PHE A 141 -0.03 -3.95 -3.34
N TYR A 142 -0.82 -3.21 -4.12
CA TYR A 142 -2.25 -3.05 -3.83
C TYR A 142 -2.98 -4.39 -3.81
N ASP A 143 -2.69 -5.29 -4.75
CA ASP A 143 -3.23 -6.65 -4.77
C ASP A 143 -2.98 -7.38 -3.43
N ALA A 144 -1.75 -7.33 -2.92
CA ALA A 144 -1.40 -7.96 -1.64
C ALA A 144 -2.07 -7.24 -0.44
N PHE A 145 -2.06 -5.91 -0.45
CA PHE A 145 -2.72 -5.09 0.57
C PHE A 145 -4.25 -5.33 0.60
N LYS A 146 -4.89 -5.48 -0.56
CA LYS A 146 -6.32 -5.76 -0.66
C LYS A 146 -6.65 -7.16 -0.12
N SER A 147 -5.84 -8.17 -0.43
CA SER A 147 -6.02 -9.50 0.17
C SER A 147 -5.82 -9.47 1.69
N LEU A 148 -4.92 -8.62 2.22
CA LEU A 148 -4.81 -8.40 3.67
C LEU A 148 -6.08 -7.75 4.24
N CYS A 149 -6.66 -6.77 3.55
CA CYS A 149 -7.95 -6.20 3.94
C CYS A 149 -9.08 -7.23 3.96
N ASN A 150 -9.09 -8.20 3.05
CA ASN A 150 -10.07 -9.29 3.08
C ASN A 150 -9.89 -10.17 4.32
N MET A 151 -8.65 -10.40 4.78
CA MET A 151 -8.38 -11.11 6.04
C MET A 151 -8.89 -10.33 7.25
N TYR A 152 -8.72 -9.00 7.26
CA TYR A 152 -9.32 -8.14 8.30
C TYR A 152 -10.84 -8.29 8.34
N SER A 153 -11.50 -8.24 7.18
CA SER A 153 -12.95 -8.37 7.09
C SER A 153 -13.48 -9.75 7.56
N GLU A 154 -12.69 -10.82 7.43
CA GLU A 154 -13.06 -12.15 7.98
C GLU A 154 -13.20 -12.13 9.51
N ILE A 155 -12.35 -11.36 10.20
CA ILE A 155 -12.26 -11.38 11.67
C ILE A 155 -13.01 -10.22 12.33
N ASP A 156 -13.55 -9.29 11.54
CA ASP A 156 -14.28 -8.11 12.01
C ASP A 156 -15.80 -8.33 12.14
N VAL A 157 -16.25 -9.56 11.91
CA VAL A 157 -17.64 -9.94 12.13
C VAL A 157 -17.97 -10.05 13.63
N GLU A 158 -19.16 -9.61 14.00
CA GLU A 158 -19.66 -9.73 15.36
C GLU A 158 -19.69 -11.19 15.80
N ASN A 159 -19.17 -11.49 17.00
CA ASN A 159 -19.01 -12.86 17.51
C ASN A 159 -18.14 -13.78 16.63
N TYR A 160 -17.11 -13.23 15.96
CA TYR A 160 -16.16 -14.01 15.17
C TYR A 160 -15.65 -15.23 15.96
N GLN A 161 -15.87 -16.42 15.41
CA GLN A 161 -15.34 -17.66 15.95
C GLN A 161 -13.96 -17.90 15.36
N CYS A 162 -12.98 -18.00 16.25
CA CYS A 162 -11.59 -18.19 15.86
C CYS A 162 -11.37 -19.50 15.12
N ASN A 163 -11.26 -19.38 13.81
CA ASN A 163 -10.88 -20.48 12.93
C ASN A 163 -9.36 -20.56 12.86
N LYS A 164 -8.83 -21.78 12.93
CA LYS A 164 -7.39 -22.04 12.77
C LYS A 164 -6.89 -21.67 11.36
N CYS A 165 -7.80 -21.61 10.41
CA CYS A 165 -7.50 -21.35 9.03
C CYS A 165 -8.39 -20.22 8.50
N LEU A 166 -7.75 -19.16 7.99
CA LEU A 166 -8.43 -18.07 7.29
C LEU A 166 -8.49 -18.39 5.80
N GLU A 167 -9.62 -18.10 5.17
CA GLU A 167 -9.81 -18.39 3.75
C GLU A 167 -8.94 -17.47 2.88
N ASN A 168 -8.90 -16.18 3.20
CA ASN A 168 -8.15 -15.19 2.42
C ASN A 168 -6.65 -15.14 2.77
N ALA A 169 -6.19 -15.83 3.82
CA ALA A 169 -4.77 -15.92 4.12
C ALA A 169 -3.96 -16.56 2.99
N GLY A 170 -4.52 -17.59 2.33
CA GLY A 170 -3.85 -18.22 1.18
C GLY A 170 -3.64 -17.25 0.02
N GLU A 171 -4.66 -16.46 -0.30
CA GLU A 171 -4.61 -15.44 -1.35
C GLU A 171 -3.57 -14.36 -1.01
N PHE A 172 -3.58 -13.86 0.23
CA PHE A 172 -2.60 -12.87 0.69
C PHE A 172 -1.16 -13.34 0.51
N PHE A 173 -0.84 -14.58 0.90
CA PHE A 173 0.53 -15.10 0.74
C PHE A 173 0.90 -15.30 -0.73
N GLU A 174 -0.02 -15.72 -1.58
CA GLU A 174 0.20 -15.83 -3.02
C GLU A 174 0.50 -14.45 -3.64
N LYS A 175 -0.25 -13.41 -3.26
CA LYS A 175 0.01 -12.03 -3.71
C LYS A 175 1.35 -11.51 -3.19
N CYS A 176 1.68 -11.78 -1.93
CA CYS A 176 3.00 -11.44 -1.36
C CYS A 176 4.15 -12.12 -2.12
N GLU A 177 3.97 -13.37 -2.56
CA GLU A 177 4.97 -14.08 -3.35
C GLU A 177 5.15 -13.44 -4.73
N LYS A 178 4.06 -13.01 -5.38
CA LYS A 178 4.11 -12.26 -6.64
C LYS A 178 4.90 -10.96 -6.49
N VAL A 179 4.62 -10.20 -5.44
CA VAL A 179 5.39 -8.99 -5.07
C VAL A 179 6.86 -9.38 -4.85
N LYS A 180 7.16 -10.38 -4.02
CA LYS A 180 8.55 -10.79 -3.77
C LYS A 180 9.29 -11.18 -5.05
N ASN A 181 8.66 -11.93 -5.96
CA ASN A 181 9.30 -12.42 -7.19
C ASN A 181 9.46 -11.31 -8.24
N ALA A 182 8.65 -10.25 -8.15
CA ALA A 182 8.80 -9.03 -8.95
C ALA A 182 9.86 -8.08 -8.38
N PHE A 183 10.46 -8.37 -7.20
CA PHE A 183 11.52 -7.57 -6.63
C PHE A 183 12.72 -7.54 -7.56
N ASP A 184 13.16 -6.33 -7.89
CA ASP A 184 14.38 -6.07 -8.64
C ASP A 184 15.24 -5.12 -7.83
N ILE A 185 16.55 -5.37 -7.80
CA ILE A 185 17.53 -4.53 -7.10
C ILE A 185 17.49 -3.09 -7.64
N ASP A 186 17.15 -2.93 -8.92
CA ASP A 186 17.06 -1.63 -9.58
C ASP A 186 15.78 -0.85 -9.22
N LYS A 187 14.77 -1.50 -8.61
CA LYS A 187 13.54 -0.85 -8.10
C LYS A 187 13.75 -0.12 -6.76
N GLY A 188 14.96 -0.19 -6.20
CA GLY A 188 15.46 0.78 -5.22
C GLY A 188 14.77 0.78 -3.85
N SER A 189 14.78 1.96 -3.20
CA SER A 189 14.29 2.18 -1.83
C SER A 189 12.76 2.23 -1.74
N SER A 190 12.07 2.74 -2.76
CA SER A 190 10.60 2.86 -2.77
C SER A 190 9.92 1.49 -2.66
N TYR A 191 10.46 0.48 -3.35
CA TYR A 191 9.95 -0.89 -3.23
C TYR A 191 10.12 -1.45 -1.81
N LEU A 192 11.30 -1.24 -1.20
CA LEU A 192 11.57 -1.69 0.16
C LEU A 192 10.68 -0.98 1.18
N GLN A 193 10.36 0.30 0.95
CA GLN A 193 9.43 1.06 1.77
C GLN A 193 8.02 0.46 1.70
N LEU A 194 7.49 0.21 0.50
CA LEU A 194 6.17 -0.42 0.33
C LEU A 194 6.12 -1.83 0.94
N TRP A 195 7.19 -2.60 0.77
CA TRP A 195 7.29 -3.92 1.39
C TRP A 195 7.31 -3.85 2.91
N SER A 196 8.09 -2.93 3.48
CA SER A 196 8.13 -2.69 4.93
C SER A 196 6.75 -2.25 5.44
N SER A 197 6.08 -1.41 4.68
CA SER A 197 4.75 -0.89 4.99
C SER A 197 3.72 -2.02 5.07
N LEU A 198 3.63 -2.86 4.02
CA LEU A 198 2.76 -4.03 3.98
C LEU A 198 3.10 -5.04 5.11
N SER A 199 4.39 -5.24 5.40
CA SER A 199 4.81 -6.12 6.49
C SER A 199 4.40 -5.59 7.86
N ASN A 200 4.39 -4.28 8.05
CA ASN A 200 3.93 -3.66 9.30
C ASN A 200 2.42 -3.83 9.45
N ASP A 201 1.65 -3.63 8.39
CA ASP A 201 0.20 -3.82 8.41
C ASP A 201 -0.18 -5.27 8.73
N TYR A 202 0.53 -6.24 8.14
CA TYR A 202 0.35 -7.64 8.48
C TYR A 202 0.71 -7.96 9.95
N ASN A 203 1.72 -7.28 10.52
CA ASN A 203 2.04 -7.44 11.93
C ASN A 203 0.94 -6.88 12.83
N ILE A 204 0.33 -5.75 12.48
CA ILE A 204 -0.83 -5.20 13.20
C ILE A 204 -1.99 -6.19 13.13
N PHE A 205 -2.31 -6.70 11.94
CA PHE A 205 -3.34 -7.72 11.73
C PHE A 205 -3.14 -8.93 12.65
N LYS A 206 -1.92 -9.45 12.70
CA LYS A 206 -1.59 -10.56 13.60
C LYS A 206 -1.88 -10.24 15.06
N GLN A 207 -1.53 -9.04 15.53
CA GLN A 207 -1.79 -8.65 16.92
C GLN A 207 -3.29 -8.59 17.21
N GLU A 208 -4.08 -8.03 16.30
CA GLU A 208 -5.54 -8.00 16.44
C GLU A 208 -6.14 -9.41 16.44
N TYR A 209 -5.69 -10.26 15.53
CA TYR A 209 -6.09 -11.66 15.50
C TYR A 209 -5.73 -12.39 16.81
N PHE A 210 -4.52 -12.20 17.34
CA PHE A 210 -4.11 -12.78 18.61
C PHE A 210 -4.96 -12.27 19.77
N GLY A 211 -5.29 -10.97 19.80
CA GLY A 211 -6.16 -10.39 20.82
C GLY A 211 -7.57 -10.97 20.80
N LYS A 212 -8.15 -11.18 19.60
CA LYS A 212 -9.48 -11.80 19.44
C LYS A 212 -9.46 -13.30 19.75
N CYS A 213 -8.36 -14.00 19.44
CA CYS A 213 -8.31 -15.48 19.42
C CYS A 213 -7.44 -16.15 20.48
N ASN A 214 -6.90 -15.40 21.44
CA ASN A 214 -6.26 -15.83 22.70
C ASN A 214 -5.94 -17.33 22.80
N SER A 215 -4.98 -17.84 22.00
CA SER A 215 -4.21 -19.12 22.13
C SER A 215 -3.90 -19.86 20.81
N ILE A 216 -4.39 -19.46 19.63
CA ILE A 216 -4.00 -20.14 18.37
C ILE A 216 -2.57 -19.76 18.00
N SER A 217 -1.63 -20.69 18.17
CA SER A 217 -0.18 -20.42 18.09
C SER A 217 0.34 -20.04 16.71
N GLN A 218 -0.42 -20.29 15.64
CA GLN A 218 0.00 -19.99 14.27
C GLN A 218 -1.21 -19.70 13.38
N LEU A 219 -1.14 -18.57 12.66
CA LEU A 219 -2.01 -18.30 11.52
C LEU A 219 -1.68 -19.33 10.43
N VAL A 220 -2.62 -20.23 10.11
CA VAL A 220 -2.45 -21.21 9.03
C VAL A 220 -3.38 -20.82 7.89
N ALA A 221 -2.95 -20.93 6.64
CA ALA A 221 -3.84 -20.75 5.50
C ALA A 221 -4.77 -21.97 5.37
N CYS A 222 -6.06 -21.76 5.08
CA CYS A 222 -6.92 -22.84 4.61
C CYS A 222 -6.30 -23.42 3.33
N PRO A 223 -6.07 -24.74 3.21
CA PRO A 223 -5.68 -25.29 1.94
C PRO A 223 -6.82 -25.15 0.93
N ARG A 224 -6.66 -24.29 -0.07
CA ARG A 224 -7.62 -24.04 -1.15
C ARG A 224 -7.51 -25.05 -2.30
N SER A 225 -6.41 -25.84 -2.37
CA SER A 225 -6.20 -26.93 -3.35
C SER A 225 -5.02 -27.85 -2.98
N SER A 226 -4.68 -28.87 -3.80
CA SER A 226 -3.48 -29.71 -3.63
C SER A 226 -2.15 -28.92 -3.66
N VAL A 227 -2.16 -27.67 -4.13
CA VAL A 227 -1.00 -26.77 -4.14
C VAL A 227 -0.67 -26.26 -2.72
N THR A 228 -1.67 -26.17 -1.85
CA THR A 228 -1.54 -25.70 -0.47
C THR A 228 -1.18 -26.79 0.55
N GLN A 229 -0.87 -28.01 0.10
CA GLN A 229 -0.51 -29.12 0.98
C GLN A 229 0.98 -29.09 1.43
N ASN A 230 1.78 -28.17 0.88
CA ASN A 230 3.16 -28.02 1.29
C ASN A 230 3.30 -26.91 2.36
N THR A 231 3.69 -27.38 3.54
CA THR A 231 4.32 -26.75 4.71
C THR A 231 5.47 -25.74 4.41
N LEU A 232 5.61 -25.22 3.18
CA LEU A 232 6.74 -24.44 2.67
C LEU A 232 6.65 -22.92 2.89
N ILE A 233 5.48 -22.35 3.19
CA ILE A 233 5.30 -20.89 3.27
C ILE A 233 5.88 -20.30 4.57
N THR A 234 5.88 -21.05 5.67
CA THR A 234 6.44 -20.59 6.96
C THR A 234 7.97 -20.43 6.91
N ILE A 235 8.66 -21.17 6.05
CA ILE A 235 10.11 -21.06 5.86
C ILE A 235 10.44 -19.85 4.97
N ALA A 236 9.60 -19.51 3.99
CA ALA A 236 9.89 -18.46 3.02
C ALA A 236 9.91 -17.03 3.60
N ILE A 237 9.12 -16.74 4.65
CA ILE A 237 9.05 -15.39 5.26
C ILE A 237 10.29 -15.09 6.12
N ILE A 238 10.80 -16.10 6.84
CA ILE A 238 12.01 -15.98 7.68
C ILE A 238 13.25 -15.79 6.81
N PHE A 239 13.34 -16.47 5.66
CA PHE A 239 14.48 -16.38 4.75
C PHE A 239 14.59 -15.02 4.03
N VAL A 240 13.48 -14.32 3.79
CA VAL A 240 13.51 -13.00 3.13
C VAL A 240 14.01 -11.91 4.06
N ALA A 241 13.52 -11.88 5.31
CA ALA A 241 14.01 -10.95 6.32
C ALA A 241 15.51 -11.20 6.62
N ALA A 242 15.93 -12.46 6.71
CA ALA A 242 17.34 -12.82 6.87
C ALA A 242 18.19 -12.38 5.67
N SER A 243 17.69 -12.52 4.44
CA SER A 243 18.40 -12.11 3.22
C SER A 243 18.54 -10.58 3.11
N ILE A 244 17.54 -9.82 3.55
CA ILE A 244 17.58 -8.35 3.60
C ILE A 244 18.62 -7.88 4.65
N LEU A 245 18.62 -8.48 5.85
CA LEU A 245 19.60 -8.18 6.90
C LEU A 245 21.04 -8.56 6.50
N LEU A 246 21.22 -9.68 5.78
CA LEU A 246 22.51 -10.09 5.23
C LEU A 246 22.99 -9.18 4.08
N GLY A 247 22.09 -8.73 3.21
CA GLY A 247 22.43 -7.82 2.11
C GLY A 247 22.89 -6.43 2.60
N VAL A 248 22.20 -5.88 3.60
CA VAL A 248 22.55 -4.57 4.20
C VAL A 248 23.88 -4.67 4.97
N SER A 249 24.05 -5.71 5.79
CA SER A 249 25.30 -5.91 6.54
C SER A 249 26.51 -6.19 5.63
N TYR A 250 26.34 -6.93 4.53
CA TYR A 250 27.40 -7.17 3.55
C TYR A 250 27.90 -5.88 2.88
N LYS A 251 27.00 -4.98 2.46
CA LYS A 251 27.38 -3.66 1.88
C LYS A 251 28.15 -2.79 2.89
N TYR A 252 27.70 -2.73 4.15
CA TYR A 252 28.39 -1.98 5.20
C TYR A 252 29.78 -2.54 5.54
N SER A 253 29.90 -3.86 5.58
CA SER A 253 31.18 -4.55 5.83
C SER A 253 32.19 -4.32 4.71
N LEU A 254 31.80 -4.49 3.44
CA LEU A 254 32.67 -4.31 2.28
C LEU A 254 33.20 -2.87 2.17
N PHE A 255 32.38 -1.87 2.49
CA PHE A 255 32.79 -0.47 2.55
C PHE A 255 33.75 -0.18 3.73
N GLY A 256 33.52 -0.81 4.90
CA GLY A 256 34.42 -0.72 6.04
C GLY A 256 35.83 -1.27 5.76
N PHE A 257 35.91 -2.43 5.10
CA PHE A 257 37.19 -3.05 4.74
C PHE A 257 37.98 -2.25 3.69
N ARG A 258 37.32 -1.71 2.66
CA ARG A 258 37.98 -0.84 1.65
C ARG A 258 38.59 0.41 2.28
N LYS A 259 37.86 1.08 3.18
CA LYS A 259 38.33 2.31 3.83
C LYS A 259 39.50 2.05 4.77
N ARG A 260 39.53 0.90 5.44
CA ARG A 260 40.64 0.50 6.32
C ARG A 260 41.90 0.15 5.53
N SER A 261 41.77 -0.55 4.41
CA SER A 261 42.89 -0.89 3.51
C SER A 261 43.56 0.36 2.93
N GLN A 262 42.78 1.33 2.41
CA GLN A 262 43.32 2.59 1.88
C GLN A 262 44.05 3.41 2.95
N LYS A 263 43.49 3.48 4.17
CA LYS A 263 44.11 4.22 5.29
C LYS A 263 45.42 3.57 5.74
N GLN A 264 45.54 2.25 5.64
CA GLN A 264 46.76 1.52 5.97
C GLN A 264 47.85 1.73 4.90
N HIS A 265 47.48 1.67 3.61
CA HIS A 265 48.39 1.97 2.50
C HIS A 265 48.95 3.41 2.54
N LEU A 266 48.10 4.40 2.83
CA LEU A 266 48.53 5.80 3.01
C LEU A 266 49.52 5.98 4.17
N ARG A 267 49.32 5.24 5.28
CA ARG A 267 50.23 5.27 6.44
C ARG A 267 51.58 4.61 6.14
N GLU A 268 51.61 3.61 5.27
CA GLU A 268 52.86 2.96 4.84
C GLU A 268 53.65 3.85 3.87
N MET A 269 52.98 4.60 2.98
CA MET A 269 53.66 5.57 2.11
C MET A 269 54.23 6.77 2.86
N LEU A 270 53.60 7.22 3.95
CA LEU A 270 54.12 8.33 4.79
C LEU A 270 55.30 7.93 5.69
N LYS A 271 55.63 6.63 5.77
CA LYS A 271 56.76 6.12 6.57
C LYS A 271 58.00 5.78 5.73
N LYS A 272 57.93 5.94 4.40
CA LYS A 272 59.06 5.90 3.48
C LYS A 272 59.50 7.31 3.17
#